data_AF-A0A2C9W547-F1
#
_entry.id   AF-A0A2C9W547-F1
#
_cell.length_a   1.000
_cell.length_b   1.000
_cell.length_c   1.000
_cell.angle_alpha   90.00
_cell.angle_beta   90.00
_cell.angle_gamma   90.00
#
_symmetry.space_group_name_H-M   'P 1'
#
loop_
_entity.id
_entity.type
_entity.pdbx_description
1 polymer ?
#
loop_
_entity_poly.entity_id
_entity_poly.type
_entity_poly.pdbx_seq_one_letter_code
_entity_poly.pdbx_strand_id
1 'polypeptide(L)'
;MSTETPTRNRVNFATPRSFGATMKSHLKETFFPDDPFRQFRNEKSGLKKPLQYFIPIFEWLPNYSLRLFKFDLLSGITIASLAIPQGISYAKLANLPPIIGLYSSFVPPLIYAVFGNSKHLAVGTVAACSLLIANTIGEEVSHKDDPTLYLHLVFTATFFTGIFQTLLGLLRLGILVDFLSHPTITGFMGGTATLICLQQLKGIFGLKHFTTKTDVVSVLHAVFQNRDEWRWQSAVVGIIFLIFLQFTRFVVRYPLFNSLPLITVRQKYDK
;
A
#
# COMPACT_ATOMS: atom_id res chain seq x y z
N MET A 1 -55.31 31.29 22.21
CA MET A 1 -54.89 30.46 23.35
C MET A 1 -55.06 29.00 22.95
N SER A 2 -54.11 28.45 22.20
CA SER A 2 -54.14 27.09 21.66
C SER A 2 -53.44 26.15 22.65
N THR A 3 -54.17 25.15 23.15
CA THR A 3 -53.69 24.16 24.10
C THR A 3 -52.78 23.13 23.42
N GLU A 4 -51.48 23.15 23.74
CA GLU A 4 -50.54 22.10 23.35
C GLU A 4 -50.75 20.83 24.18
N THR A 5 -51.01 19.71 23.52
CA THR A 5 -51.00 18.37 24.10
C THR A 5 -49.56 17.86 24.26
N PRO A 6 -49.17 17.25 25.40
CA PRO A 6 -47.81 16.78 25.61
C PRO A 6 -47.56 15.47 24.85
N THR A 7 -46.50 15.44 24.05
CA THR A 7 -46.00 14.24 23.36
C THR A 7 -45.51 13.21 24.38
N ARG A 8 -46.28 12.14 24.55
CA ARG A 8 -45.98 11.01 25.43
C ARG A 8 -44.81 10.21 24.84
N ASN A 9 -43.60 10.36 25.39
CA ASN A 9 -42.44 9.51 25.08
C ASN A 9 -42.79 8.05 25.37
N ARG A 10 -43.16 7.28 24.34
CA ARG A 10 -43.31 5.82 24.43
C ARG A 10 -41.92 5.20 24.48
N VAL A 11 -41.47 4.85 25.67
CA VAL A 11 -40.28 4.02 25.88
C VAL A 11 -40.58 2.64 25.28
N ASN A 12 -39.75 2.18 24.35
CA ASN A 12 -39.98 0.95 23.59
C ASN A 12 -39.79 -0.28 24.51
N PHE A 13 -40.88 -0.89 24.97
CA PHE A 13 -40.89 -2.12 25.79
C PHE A 13 -40.69 -3.38 24.95
N ALA A 14 -39.61 -3.45 24.17
CA ALA A 14 -39.25 -4.70 23.51
C ALA A 14 -38.80 -5.73 24.58
N THR A 15 -39.27 -6.98 24.45
CA THR A 15 -38.90 -8.09 25.35
C THR A 15 -37.38 -8.22 25.46
N PRO A 16 -36.82 -8.51 26.66
CA PRO A 16 -35.38 -8.68 26.84
C PRO A 16 -34.85 -9.75 25.88
N ARG A 17 -33.90 -9.37 25.01
CA ARG A 17 -33.26 -10.34 24.12
C ARG A 17 -32.45 -11.33 24.96
N SER A 18 -32.56 -12.62 24.64
CA SER A 18 -31.75 -13.68 25.26
C SER A 18 -30.26 -13.32 25.21
N PHE A 19 -29.49 -13.62 26.26
CA PHE A 19 -28.05 -13.33 26.33
C PHE A 19 -27.29 -13.82 25.09
N GLY A 20 -27.61 -15.02 24.58
CA GLY A 20 -27.00 -15.54 23.35
C GLY A 20 -27.36 -14.72 22.11
N ALA A 21 -28.57 -14.16 22.04
CA ALA A 21 -28.97 -13.28 20.95
C ALA A 21 -28.28 -11.91 21.02
N THR A 22 -28.07 -11.38 22.24
CA THR A 22 -27.32 -10.13 22.48
C THR A 22 -25.83 -10.32 22.22
N MET A 23 -25.22 -11.41 22.68
CA MET A 23 -23.83 -11.73 22.39
C MET A 23 -23.62 -11.94 20.89
N LYS A 24 -24.51 -12.67 20.22
CA LYS A 24 -24.47 -12.84 18.76
C LYS A 24 -24.67 -11.52 18.02
N SER A 25 -25.53 -10.61 18.49
CA SER A 25 -25.71 -9.31 17.86
C SER A 25 -24.52 -8.41 18.07
N HIS A 26 -23.93 -8.38 19.27
CA HIS A 26 -22.72 -7.62 19.56
C HIS A 26 -21.54 -8.14 18.75
N LEU A 27 -21.32 -9.46 18.71
CA LEU A 27 -20.30 -10.05 17.83
C LEU A 27 -20.56 -9.71 16.37
N LYS A 28 -21.82 -9.79 15.91
CA LYS A 28 -22.16 -9.42 14.54
C LYS A 28 -21.92 -7.94 14.27
N GLU A 29 -22.24 -7.04 15.18
CA GLU A 29 -21.99 -5.60 15.03
C GLU A 29 -20.50 -5.25 15.13
N THR A 30 -19.72 -5.96 15.95
CA THR A 30 -18.26 -5.77 16.08
C THR A 30 -17.51 -6.30 14.86
N PHE A 31 -17.88 -7.47 14.32
CA PHE A 31 -17.23 -8.05 13.14
C PHE A 31 -17.83 -7.56 11.80
N PHE A 32 -19.07 -7.06 11.81
CA PHE A 32 -19.80 -6.59 10.63
C PHE A 32 -20.57 -5.28 10.92
N PRO A 33 -19.88 -4.17 11.27
CA PRO A 33 -20.54 -2.88 11.54
C PRO A 33 -21.29 -2.35 10.32
N ASP A 34 -20.72 -2.54 9.12
CA ASP A 34 -21.36 -2.32 7.83
C ASP A 34 -21.79 -3.65 7.21
N ASP A 35 -22.99 -4.11 7.54
CA ASP A 35 -23.57 -5.36 7.01
C ASP A 35 -23.81 -5.19 5.48
N PRO A 36 -22.94 -5.70 4.59
CA PRO A 36 -22.97 -5.35 3.17
C PRO A 36 -24.10 -6.07 2.41
N PHE A 37 -24.77 -7.00 3.08
CA PHE A 37 -25.94 -7.71 2.59
C PHE A 37 -27.25 -7.00 2.93
N ARG A 38 -27.21 -5.91 3.70
CA ARG A 38 -28.39 -5.11 4.05
C ARG A 38 -29.00 -4.45 2.81
N GLN A 39 -28.15 -4.01 1.87
CA GLN A 39 -28.53 -3.52 0.54
C GLN A 39 -29.10 -4.60 -0.39
N PHE A 40 -28.76 -5.87 -0.17
CA PHE A 40 -29.29 -7.00 -0.98
C PHE A 40 -30.58 -7.60 -0.41
N ARG A 41 -30.94 -7.27 0.84
CA ARG A 41 -32.10 -7.87 1.53
C ARG A 41 -33.45 -7.30 1.09
N ASN A 42 -33.47 -6.08 0.55
CA ASN A 42 -34.71 -5.36 0.24
C ASN A 42 -35.06 -5.25 -1.26
N GLU A 43 -34.26 -5.82 -2.18
CA GLU A 43 -34.51 -5.67 -3.63
C GLU A 43 -34.49 -6.99 -4.39
N LYS A 44 -35.45 -7.15 -5.32
CA LYS A 44 -35.59 -8.27 -6.26
C LYS A 44 -34.59 -8.22 -7.44
N SER A 45 -33.42 -7.61 -7.25
CA SER A 45 -32.40 -7.57 -8.30
C SER A 45 -31.50 -8.81 -8.18
N GLY A 46 -31.48 -9.64 -9.23
CA GLY A 46 -30.76 -10.91 -9.29
C GLY A 46 -29.24 -10.81 -9.13
N LEU A 47 -28.53 -11.92 -9.32
CA LEU A 47 -27.08 -12.18 -9.14
C LEU A 47 -26.07 -11.06 -9.50
N LYS A 48 -26.47 -10.00 -10.21
CA LYS A 48 -25.65 -8.87 -10.64
C LYS A 48 -25.03 -8.08 -9.48
N LYS A 49 -25.81 -7.81 -8.42
CA LYS A 49 -25.36 -7.00 -7.28
C LYS A 49 -24.29 -7.66 -6.38
N PRO A 50 -24.40 -8.95 -5.99
CA PRO A 50 -23.31 -9.61 -5.28
C PRO A 50 -22.07 -9.74 -6.16
N LEU A 51 -22.22 -9.96 -7.48
CA LEU A 51 -21.09 -10.02 -8.41
C LEU A 51 -20.36 -8.68 -8.54
N GLN A 52 -21.08 -7.55 -8.58
CA GLN A 52 -20.50 -6.20 -8.57
C GLN A 52 -19.77 -5.89 -7.25
N TYR A 53 -20.27 -6.43 -6.12
CA TYR A 53 -19.61 -6.27 -4.83
C TYR A 53 -18.28 -7.04 -4.74
N PHE A 54 -18.21 -8.26 -5.28
CA PHE A 54 -16.95 -9.04 -5.28
C PHE A 54 -15.99 -8.65 -6.41
N ILE A 55 -16.51 -8.16 -7.54
CA ILE A 55 -15.71 -7.76 -8.69
C ILE A 55 -16.16 -6.34 -9.13
N PRO A 56 -15.58 -5.29 -8.50
CA PRO A 56 -15.98 -3.90 -8.73
C PRO A 56 -15.85 -3.43 -10.20
N ILE A 57 -15.09 -4.15 -11.03
CA ILE A 57 -14.96 -3.84 -12.47
C ILE A 57 -16.31 -3.74 -13.18
N PHE A 58 -17.28 -4.58 -12.82
CA PHE A 58 -18.59 -4.57 -13.46
C PHE A 58 -19.47 -3.39 -13.04
N GLU A 59 -19.08 -2.65 -12.00
CA GLU A 59 -19.77 -1.44 -11.57
C GLU A 59 -19.16 -0.19 -12.22
N TRP A 60 -17.83 -0.07 -12.24
CA TRP A 60 -17.18 1.14 -12.72
C TRP A 60 -16.96 1.16 -14.23
N LEU A 61 -16.65 0.02 -14.86
CA LEU A 61 -16.32 -0.04 -16.28
C LEU A 61 -17.47 0.42 -17.21
N PRO A 62 -18.75 0.05 -16.96
CA PRO A 62 -19.87 0.52 -17.79
C PRO A 62 -20.10 2.03 -17.71
N ASN A 63 -19.73 2.64 -16.59
CA ASN A 63 -19.89 4.09 -16.34
C ASN A 63 -18.62 4.88 -16.73
N TYR A 64 -17.63 4.23 -17.34
CA TYR A 64 -16.34 4.81 -17.64
C TYR A 64 -16.37 5.61 -18.94
N SER A 65 -15.91 6.87 -18.90
CA SER A 65 -15.93 7.77 -20.05
C SER A 65 -14.56 7.88 -20.73
N LEU A 66 -14.55 8.11 -22.04
CA LEU A 66 -13.32 8.34 -22.81
C LEU A 66 -12.56 9.61 -22.37
N ARG A 67 -13.25 10.57 -21.73
CA ARG A 67 -12.60 11.74 -21.14
C ARG A 67 -11.75 11.35 -19.92
N LEU A 68 -12.27 10.49 -19.05
CA LEU A 68 -11.53 9.96 -17.90
C LEU A 68 -10.33 9.14 -18.35
N PHE A 69 -10.50 8.32 -19.39
CA PHE A 69 -9.39 7.54 -19.97
C PHE A 69 -8.16 8.38 -20.33
N LYS A 70 -8.34 9.58 -20.89
CA LYS A 70 -7.20 10.44 -21.25
C LYS A 70 -6.42 10.91 -20.02
N PHE A 71 -7.11 11.25 -18.93
CA PHE A 71 -6.48 11.65 -17.67
C PHE A 71 -5.83 10.46 -16.97
N ASP A 72 -6.50 9.31 -16.96
CA ASP A 72 -5.98 8.09 -16.34
C ASP A 72 -4.80 7.52 -17.13
N LEU A 73 -4.77 7.66 -18.45
CA LEU A 73 -3.61 7.28 -19.28
C LEU A 73 -2.38 8.14 -18.93
N LEU A 74 -2.56 9.47 -18.83
CA LEU A 74 -1.47 10.37 -18.45
C LEU A 74 -0.97 10.10 -17.02
N SER A 75 -1.90 9.87 -16.09
CA SER A 75 -1.59 9.47 -14.71
C SER A 75 -0.86 8.12 -14.68
N GLY A 76 -1.34 7.15 -15.44
CA GLY A 76 -0.76 5.81 -15.56
C GLY A 76 0.66 5.83 -16.12
N ILE A 77 0.93 6.61 -17.17
CA ILE A 77 2.29 6.80 -17.70
C ILE A 77 3.20 7.40 -16.64
N THR A 78 2.71 8.40 -15.90
CA THR A 78 3.46 9.04 -14.81
C THR A 78 3.79 8.03 -13.71
N ILE A 79 2.80 7.27 -13.23
CA ILE A 79 2.98 6.24 -12.19
C ILE A 79 3.91 5.12 -12.69
N ALA A 80 3.74 4.66 -13.93
CA ALA A 80 4.58 3.62 -14.52
C ALA A 80 6.06 4.05 -14.61
N SER A 81 6.30 5.30 -15.01
CA SER A 81 7.67 5.85 -15.08
C SER A 81 8.39 5.85 -13.72
N LEU A 82 7.65 5.95 -12.61
CA LEU A 82 8.18 5.86 -11.25
C LEU A 82 8.27 4.40 -10.76
N ALA A 83 7.24 3.60 -11.05
CA ALA A 83 7.12 2.23 -10.56
C ALA A 83 8.14 1.25 -11.16
N ILE A 84 8.56 1.46 -12.41
CA ILE A 84 9.57 0.62 -13.10
C ILE A 84 10.94 0.71 -12.41
N PRO A 85 11.58 1.90 -12.29
CA PRO A 85 12.87 2.00 -11.61
C PRO A 85 12.77 1.66 -10.12
N GLN A 86 11.64 1.99 -9.47
CA GLN A 86 11.39 1.62 -8.08
C GLN A 86 11.37 0.09 -7.89
N GLY A 87 10.62 -0.64 -8.72
CA GLY A 87 10.54 -2.10 -8.66
C GLY A 87 11.88 -2.77 -8.88
N ILE A 88 12.68 -2.30 -9.86
CA ILE A 88 14.04 -2.80 -10.10
C ILE A 88 14.94 -2.58 -8.88
N SER A 89 14.87 -1.39 -8.27
CA SER A 89 15.66 -1.05 -7.09
C SER A 89 15.29 -1.96 -5.91
N TYR A 90 13.99 -2.17 -5.68
CA TYR A 90 13.49 -2.94 -4.55
C TYR A 90 13.73 -4.44 -4.71
N ALA A 91 13.66 -4.99 -5.93
CA ALA A 91 14.09 -6.36 -6.19
C ALA A 91 15.58 -6.56 -5.83
N LYS A 92 16.44 -5.59 -6.14
CA LYS A 92 17.85 -5.64 -5.73
C LYS A 92 18.04 -5.55 -4.21
N LEU A 93 17.20 -4.80 -3.50
CA LEU A 93 17.20 -4.81 -2.03
C LEU A 93 16.80 -6.17 -1.45
N ALA A 94 15.90 -6.89 -2.14
CA ALA A 94 15.52 -8.26 -1.79
C ALA A 94 16.53 -9.34 -2.24
N ASN A 95 17.68 -8.96 -2.81
CA ASN A 95 18.63 -9.87 -3.47
C ASN A 95 18.00 -10.73 -4.58
N LEU A 96 16.98 -10.20 -5.27
CA LEU A 96 16.28 -10.87 -6.36
C LEU A 96 16.74 -10.36 -7.72
N PRO A 97 16.59 -11.17 -8.79
CA PRO A 97 16.75 -10.70 -10.15
C PRO A 97 15.83 -9.50 -10.44
N PRO A 98 16.31 -8.42 -11.10
CA PRO A 98 15.51 -7.23 -11.39
C PRO A 98 14.18 -7.47 -12.10
N ILE A 99 14.11 -8.53 -12.91
CA ILE A 99 12.89 -8.92 -13.64
C ILE A 99 11.73 -9.27 -12.69
N ILE A 100 12.01 -9.80 -11.50
CA ILE A 100 10.99 -10.10 -10.49
C ILE A 100 10.34 -8.82 -9.96
N GLY A 101 11.13 -7.75 -9.85
CA GLY A 101 10.63 -6.42 -9.50
C GLY A 101 9.68 -5.86 -10.56
N LEU A 102 9.98 -6.06 -11.84
CA LEU A 102 9.10 -5.67 -12.95
C LEU A 102 7.78 -6.45 -12.93
N TYR A 103 7.83 -7.77 -12.71
CA TYR A 103 6.62 -8.58 -12.57
C TYR A 103 5.76 -8.10 -11.39
N SER A 104 6.39 -7.76 -10.26
CA SER A 104 5.71 -7.25 -9.06
C SER A 104 5.15 -5.83 -9.23
N SER A 105 5.70 -5.03 -10.15
CA SER A 105 5.17 -3.69 -10.48
C SER A 105 4.07 -3.70 -11.54
N PHE A 106 3.85 -4.82 -12.23
CA PHE A 106 2.84 -4.93 -13.31
C PHE A 106 1.64 -5.80 -12.93
N VAL A 107 1.90 -7.02 -12.42
CA VAL A 107 0.85 -8.02 -12.20
C VAL A 107 -0.11 -7.61 -11.06
N PRO A 108 0.36 -7.19 -9.86
CA PRO A 108 -0.54 -6.80 -8.77
C PRO A 108 -1.46 -5.60 -9.10
N PRO A 109 -0.98 -4.51 -9.76
CA PRO A 109 -1.86 -3.43 -10.21
C PRO A 109 -2.95 -3.89 -11.18
N LEU A 110 -2.64 -4.81 -12.10
CA LEU A 110 -3.61 -5.36 -13.04
C LEU A 110 -4.71 -6.13 -12.31
N ILE A 111 -4.33 -6.99 -11.35
CA ILE A 111 -5.27 -7.71 -10.50
C ILE A 111 -6.10 -6.72 -9.66
N TYR A 112 -5.45 -5.71 -9.09
CA TYR A 112 -6.13 -4.68 -8.30
C TYR A 112 -7.12 -3.84 -9.12
N ALA A 113 -6.86 -3.58 -10.41
CA ALA A 113 -7.82 -2.90 -11.28
C ALA A 113 -9.14 -3.67 -11.45
N VAL A 114 -9.11 -5.00 -11.31
CA VAL A 114 -10.29 -5.88 -11.44
C VAL A 114 -11.04 -6.03 -10.11
N PHE A 115 -10.31 -6.28 -9.02
CA PHE A 115 -10.88 -6.62 -7.72
C PHE A 115 -10.90 -5.46 -6.70
N GLY A 116 -10.15 -4.39 -6.97
CA GLY A 116 -9.97 -3.27 -6.07
C GLY A 116 -11.18 -2.36 -6.03
N ASN A 117 -11.54 -1.93 -4.81
CA ASN A 117 -12.67 -1.03 -4.59
C ASN A 117 -12.30 0.45 -4.77
N SER A 118 -11.05 0.83 -4.45
CA SER A 118 -10.59 2.22 -4.59
C SER A 118 -9.95 2.47 -5.94
N LYS A 119 -10.50 3.43 -6.70
CA LYS A 119 -10.07 3.82 -8.05
C LYS A 119 -8.75 4.59 -8.09
N HIS A 120 -8.31 5.14 -6.96
CA HIS A 120 -7.13 6.01 -6.87
C HIS A 120 -5.94 5.35 -6.17
N LEU A 121 -6.09 4.12 -5.69
CA LEU A 121 -4.99 3.39 -5.05
C LEU A 121 -4.08 2.79 -6.11
N ALA A 122 -2.80 3.19 -6.09
CA ALA A 122 -1.76 2.56 -6.87
C ALA A 122 -1.08 1.48 -6.02
N VAL A 123 -1.21 0.22 -6.44
CA VAL A 123 -0.49 -0.91 -5.85
C VAL A 123 0.91 -0.99 -6.45
N GLY A 124 1.91 -1.42 -5.68
CA GLY A 124 3.26 -1.57 -6.18
C GLY A 124 4.20 -2.18 -5.15
N THR A 125 5.47 -2.33 -5.54
CA THR A 125 6.52 -2.85 -4.67
C THR A 125 6.87 -1.88 -3.55
N VAL A 126 7.13 -2.41 -2.35
CA VAL A 126 7.49 -1.64 -1.15
C VAL A 126 8.89 -2.03 -0.67
N ALA A 127 9.74 -1.05 -0.37
CA ALA A 127 11.11 -1.26 0.08
C ALA A 127 11.19 -2.07 1.38
N ALA A 128 10.31 -1.78 2.34
CA ALA A 128 10.28 -2.46 3.64
C ALA A 128 10.06 -3.98 3.50
N CYS A 129 9.09 -4.39 2.69
CA CYS A 129 8.84 -5.81 2.41
C CYS A 129 10.03 -6.48 1.71
N SER A 130 10.71 -5.75 0.81
CA SER A 130 11.88 -6.26 0.09
C SER A 130 13.05 -6.54 1.03
N LEU A 131 13.29 -5.64 1.99
CA LEU A 131 14.31 -5.81 3.03
C LEU A 131 13.94 -6.94 4.00
N LEU A 132 12.67 -7.06 4.37
CA LEU A 132 12.20 -8.13 5.23
C LEU A 132 12.41 -9.51 4.59
N ILE A 133 12.06 -9.65 3.31
CA ILE A 133 12.32 -10.88 2.53
C ILE A 133 13.81 -11.20 2.51
N ALA A 134 14.67 -10.20 2.21
CA ALA A 134 16.12 -10.39 2.20
C ALA A 134 16.67 -10.83 3.55
N ASN A 135 16.19 -10.27 4.65
CA ASN A 135 16.67 -10.62 5.98
C ASN A 135 16.17 -12.00 6.41
N THR A 136 14.86 -12.26 6.32
CA THR A 136 14.26 -13.51 6.80
C THR A 136 14.69 -14.72 5.97
N ILE A 137 14.70 -14.61 4.64
CA ILE A 137 15.08 -15.74 3.78
C ILE A 137 16.60 -15.84 3.66
N GLY A 138 17.31 -14.71 3.71
CA GLY A 138 18.78 -14.68 3.66
C GLY A 138 19.46 -15.27 4.90
N GLU A 139 18.78 -15.35 6.04
CA GLU A 139 19.25 -16.07 7.23
C GLU A 139 19.22 -17.59 7.05
N GLU A 140 18.23 -18.12 6.32
CA GLU A 140 18.06 -19.56 6.08
C GLU A 140 18.85 -20.04 4.86
N VAL A 141 18.83 -19.27 3.76
CA VAL A 141 19.49 -19.61 2.50
C VAL A 141 20.18 -18.39 1.92
N SER A 142 21.48 -18.52 1.67
CA SER A 142 22.26 -17.52 0.99
C SER A 142 21.90 -17.46 -0.50
N HIS A 143 21.48 -16.28 -0.97
CA HIS A 143 21.20 -16.00 -2.38
C HIS A 143 22.40 -16.22 -3.32
N LYS A 144 23.63 -16.32 -2.78
CA LYS A 144 24.85 -16.57 -3.55
C LYS A 144 25.15 -18.05 -3.72
N ASP A 145 24.85 -18.84 -2.70
CA ASP A 145 25.20 -20.26 -2.65
C ASP A 145 24.16 -21.11 -3.37
N ASP A 146 22.86 -20.80 -3.18
CA ASP A 146 21.77 -21.44 -3.92
C ASP A 146 20.70 -20.41 -4.35
N PRO A 147 20.91 -19.73 -5.50
CA PRO A 147 19.96 -18.73 -5.99
C PRO A 147 18.61 -19.32 -6.39
N THR A 148 18.58 -20.59 -6.78
CA THR A 148 17.34 -21.28 -7.18
C THR A 148 16.45 -21.59 -5.99
N LEU A 149 17.03 -22.13 -4.91
CA LEU A 149 16.30 -22.39 -3.68
C LEU A 149 15.83 -21.09 -3.02
N TYR A 150 16.67 -20.04 -3.02
CA TYR A 150 16.29 -18.72 -2.52
C TYR A 150 15.04 -18.18 -3.23
N LEU A 151 15.01 -18.24 -4.57
CA LEU A 151 13.83 -17.82 -5.34
C LEU A 151 12.58 -18.64 -5.02
N HIS A 152 12.71 -19.96 -4.90
CA HIS A 152 11.58 -20.82 -4.53
C HIS A 152 11.03 -20.48 -3.14
N LEU A 153 11.89 -20.21 -2.15
CA LEU A 153 11.48 -19.79 -0.82
C LEU A 153 10.76 -18.44 -0.85
N VAL A 154 11.26 -17.48 -1.63
CA VAL A 154 10.63 -16.16 -1.80
C VAL A 154 9.23 -16.29 -2.38
N PHE A 155 9.06 -17.10 -3.44
CA PHE A 155 7.75 -17.32 -4.04
C PHE A 155 6.81 -18.08 -3.11
N THR A 156 7.32 -19.08 -2.39
CA THR A 156 6.53 -19.86 -1.42
C THR A 156 6.06 -18.96 -0.27
N ALA A 157 6.93 -18.15 0.31
CA ALA A 157 6.59 -17.19 1.35
C ALA A 157 5.57 -16.16 0.86
N THR A 158 5.73 -15.66 -0.37
CA THR A 158 4.78 -14.72 -1.00
C THR A 158 3.41 -15.38 -1.21
N PHE A 159 3.39 -16.64 -1.66
CA PHE A 159 2.16 -17.41 -1.85
C PHE A 159 1.39 -17.60 -0.53
N PHE A 160 2.08 -18.04 0.52
CA PHE A 160 1.47 -18.16 1.85
C PHE A 160 1.01 -16.81 2.40
N THR A 161 1.80 -15.74 2.20
CA THR A 161 1.39 -14.38 2.58
C THR A 161 0.08 -13.99 1.89
N GLY A 162 -0.08 -14.31 0.60
CA GLY A 162 -1.34 -14.09 -0.13
C GLY A 162 -2.52 -14.90 0.42
N ILE A 163 -2.29 -16.16 0.79
CA ILE A 163 -3.32 -17.00 1.46
C ILE A 163 -3.72 -16.39 2.79
N PHE A 164 -2.75 -16.02 3.63
CA PHE A 164 -3.01 -15.38 4.92
C PHE A 164 -3.75 -14.06 4.75
N GLN A 165 -3.33 -13.19 3.84
CA GLN A 165 -4.02 -11.94 3.54
C GLN A 165 -5.45 -12.17 3.05
N THR A 166 -5.66 -13.18 2.20
CA THR A 166 -7.00 -13.57 1.73
C THR A 166 -7.86 -14.06 2.89
N LEU A 167 -7.32 -14.91 3.76
CA LEU A 167 -8.03 -15.41 4.94
C LEU A 167 -8.40 -14.29 5.92
N LEU A 168 -7.46 -13.37 6.20
CA LEU A 168 -7.73 -12.19 7.04
C LEU A 168 -8.81 -11.28 6.40
N GLY A 169 -8.79 -11.13 5.08
CA GLY A 169 -9.80 -10.40 4.32
C GLY A 169 -11.19 -11.08 4.39
N LEU A 170 -11.24 -12.40 4.24
CA LEU A 170 -12.48 -13.19 4.38
C LEU A 170 -13.06 -13.11 5.79
N LEU A 171 -12.20 -13.15 6.81
CA LEU A 171 -12.57 -12.94 8.22
C LEU A 171 -12.87 -11.47 8.55
N ARG A 172 -12.71 -10.56 7.59
CA ARG A 172 -12.89 -9.10 7.74
C ARG A 172 -12.10 -8.49 8.89
N LEU A 173 -10.90 -9.02 9.11
CA LEU A 173 -10.00 -8.54 10.14
C LEU A 173 -9.31 -7.22 9.76
N GLY A 174 -9.79 -6.52 8.72
CA GLY A 174 -9.39 -5.15 8.41
C GLY A 174 -9.64 -4.18 9.56
N ILE A 175 -10.64 -4.45 10.40
CA ILE A 175 -10.90 -3.66 11.62
C ILE A 175 -9.69 -3.64 12.57
N LEU A 176 -8.81 -4.64 12.52
CA LEU A 176 -7.56 -4.66 13.31
C LEU A 176 -6.64 -3.49 12.97
N VAL A 177 -6.71 -2.99 11.73
CA VAL A 177 -5.92 -1.82 11.31
C VAL A 177 -6.44 -0.55 12.01
N ASP A 178 -7.74 -0.45 12.27
CA ASP A 178 -8.34 0.70 12.96
C ASP A 178 -7.98 0.75 14.45
N PHE A 179 -7.53 -0.38 15.03
CA PHE A 179 -7.00 -0.43 16.40
C PHE A 179 -5.55 0.07 16.51
N LEU A 180 -4.85 0.27 15.39
CA LEU A 180 -3.51 0.84 15.42
C LEU A 180 -3.58 2.36 15.69
N SER A 181 -3.04 2.76 16.84
CA SER A 181 -3.02 4.18 17.21
C SER A 181 -2.21 5.02 16.21
N HIS A 182 -2.61 6.27 16.00
CA HIS A 182 -1.87 7.20 15.14
C HIS A 182 -0.37 7.29 15.51
N PRO A 183 0.04 7.39 16.80
CA PRO A 183 1.44 7.34 17.20
C PRO A 183 2.18 6.06 16.78
N THR A 184 1.51 4.90 16.82
CA THR A 184 2.11 3.62 16.42
C THR A 184 2.41 3.61 14.93
N ILE A 185 1.46 4.07 14.11
CA ILE A 185 1.61 4.13 12.65
C ILE A 185 2.70 5.13 12.28
N THR A 186 2.71 6.33 12.88
CA THR A 186 3.75 7.33 12.61
C THR A 186 5.14 6.88 13.07
N GLY A 187 5.24 6.21 14.23
CA GLY A 187 6.49 5.61 14.71
C GLY A 187 7.03 4.53 13.77
N PHE A 188 6.15 3.62 13.32
CA PHE A 188 6.51 2.58 12.35
C PHE A 188 6.96 3.17 11.00
N MET A 189 6.26 4.20 10.49
CA MET A 189 6.65 4.90 9.27
C MET A 189 8.00 5.61 9.42
N GLY A 190 8.25 6.27 10.56
CA GLY A 190 9.53 6.92 10.85
C GLY A 190 10.70 5.92 10.94
N GLY A 191 10.49 4.78 11.60
CA GLY A 191 11.45 3.68 11.65
C GLY A 191 11.74 3.10 10.27
N THR A 192 10.69 2.82 9.50
CA THR A 192 10.79 2.31 8.12
C THR A 192 11.52 3.30 7.21
N ALA A 193 11.22 4.60 7.31
CA ALA A 193 11.90 5.65 6.55
C ALA A 193 13.40 5.71 6.89
N THR A 194 13.75 5.63 8.18
CA THR A 194 15.15 5.59 8.65
C THR A 194 15.87 4.37 8.08
N LEU A 195 15.26 3.19 8.16
CA LEU A 195 15.80 1.96 7.60
C LEU A 195 16.05 2.09 6.09
N ILE A 196 15.08 2.61 5.32
CA ILE A 196 15.23 2.79 3.87
C ILE A 196 16.37 3.76 3.56
N CYS A 197 16.46 4.90 4.27
CA CYS A 197 17.55 5.87 4.10
C CYS A 197 18.93 5.23 4.31
N LEU A 198 19.08 4.42 5.37
CA LEU A 198 20.34 3.71 5.65
C LEU A 198 20.69 2.72 4.53
N GLN A 199 19.69 2.04 3.97
CA GLN A 199 19.88 1.10 2.86
C GLN A 199 20.27 1.80 1.55
N GLN A 200 19.86 3.05 1.35
CA GLN A 200 20.30 3.84 0.19
C GLN A 200 21.79 4.25 0.27
N LEU A 201 22.42 4.20 1.45
CA LEU A 201 23.85 4.52 1.60
C LEU A 201 24.74 3.60 0.75
N LYS A 202 24.34 2.33 0.56
CA LYS A 202 25.02 1.40 -0.36
C LYS A 202 25.18 2.01 -1.76
N GLY A 203 24.10 2.57 -2.30
CA GLY A 203 24.08 3.18 -3.63
C GLY A 203 24.82 4.52 -3.67
N ILE A 204 24.62 5.37 -2.67
CA ILE A 204 25.23 6.71 -2.60
C ILE A 204 26.77 6.61 -2.49
N PHE A 205 27.29 5.74 -1.60
CA PHE A 205 28.73 5.58 -1.44
C PHE A 205 29.37 4.60 -2.44
N GLY A 206 28.55 3.89 -3.24
CA GLY A 206 29.03 2.96 -4.26
C GLY A 206 29.67 1.69 -3.69
N LEU A 207 29.24 1.26 -2.50
CA LEU A 207 29.80 0.12 -1.77
C LEU A 207 29.49 -1.20 -2.48
N LYS A 208 30.51 -2.06 -2.65
CA LYS A 208 30.34 -3.41 -3.20
C LYS A 208 30.04 -4.39 -2.07
N HIS A 209 30.76 -4.28 -0.97
CA HIS A 209 30.50 -5.06 0.24
C HIS A 209 29.59 -4.28 1.18
N PHE A 210 28.33 -4.72 1.23
CA PHE A 210 27.32 -4.16 2.12
C PHE A 210 26.69 -5.28 2.93
N THR A 211 26.34 -4.99 4.18
CA THR A 211 25.73 -5.97 5.08
C THR A 211 24.45 -6.54 4.47
N THR A 212 24.23 -7.84 4.65
CA THR A 212 22.95 -8.50 4.35
C THR A 212 21.91 -8.23 5.43
N LYS A 213 22.36 -7.88 6.64
CA LYS A 213 21.48 -7.54 7.76
C LYS A 213 20.88 -6.16 7.60
N THR A 214 19.63 -6.04 8.04
CA THR A 214 18.88 -4.78 7.94
C THR A 214 18.97 -3.92 9.20
N ASP A 215 19.60 -4.39 10.29
CA ASP A 215 19.70 -3.62 11.52
C ASP A 215 20.60 -2.39 11.38
N VAL A 216 20.20 -1.30 12.04
CA VAL A 216 20.86 0.01 11.94
C VAL A 216 22.34 -0.08 12.32
N VAL A 217 22.67 -0.87 13.35
CA VAL A 217 24.03 -1.00 13.85
C VAL A 217 24.92 -1.69 12.83
N SER A 218 24.49 -2.82 12.26
CA SER A 218 25.25 -3.53 11.23
C SER A 218 25.38 -2.71 9.94
N VAL A 219 24.36 -1.94 9.56
CA VAL A 219 24.43 -1.06 8.39
C VAL A 219 25.45 0.05 8.60
N LEU A 220 25.39 0.75 9.74
CA LEU A 220 26.37 1.78 10.05
C LEU A 220 27.78 1.16 10.14
N HIS A 221 27.95 0.09 10.91
CA HIS A 221 29.23 -0.60 11.01
C HIS A 221 29.82 -0.96 9.64
N ALA A 222 29.02 -1.52 8.73
CA ALA A 222 29.47 -1.84 7.37
C ALA A 222 29.90 -0.60 6.57
N VAL A 223 29.19 0.53 6.71
CA VAL A 223 29.55 1.81 6.04
C VAL A 223 30.84 2.42 6.62
N PHE A 224 31.12 2.23 7.91
CA PHE A 224 32.34 2.71 8.58
C PHE A 224 33.54 1.76 8.46
N GLN A 225 33.31 0.47 8.26
CA GLN A 225 34.38 -0.50 8.05
C GLN A 225 34.85 -0.48 6.59
N ASN A 226 33.94 -0.36 5.62
CA ASN A 226 34.27 -0.39 4.19
C ASN A 226 34.53 1.02 3.62
N ARG A 227 35.24 1.87 4.36
CA ARG A 227 35.54 3.26 3.95
C ARG A 227 36.41 3.33 2.70
N ASP A 228 37.28 2.34 2.50
CA ASP A 228 38.19 2.28 1.37
C ASP A 228 37.46 2.05 0.03
N GLU A 229 36.22 1.55 0.07
CA GLU A 229 35.38 1.37 -1.11
C GLU A 229 34.61 2.63 -1.51
N TRP A 230 34.73 3.74 -0.76
CA TRP A 230 33.95 4.94 -1.00
C TRP A 230 34.27 5.55 -2.36
N ARG A 231 33.26 5.59 -3.22
CA ARG A 231 33.36 6.23 -4.53
C ARG A 231 32.78 7.63 -4.46
N TRP A 232 33.64 8.62 -4.31
CA TRP A 232 33.22 10.03 -4.21
C TRP A 232 32.38 10.48 -5.42
N GLN A 233 32.63 9.91 -6.61
CA GLN A 233 31.85 10.20 -7.81
C GLN A 233 30.37 9.79 -7.64
N SER A 234 30.12 8.61 -7.07
CA SER A 234 28.75 8.13 -6.80
C SER A 234 28.06 9.02 -5.77
N ALA A 235 28.80 9.46 -4.73
CA ALA A 235 28.25 10.31 -3.69
C ALA A 235 27.85 11.70 -4.23
N VAL A 236 28.72 12.31 -5.05
CA VAL A 236 28.44 13.61 -5.67
C VAL A 236 27.22 13.54 -6.59
N VAL A 237 27.15 12.52 -7.45
CA VAL A 237 25.98 12.33 -8.33
C VAL A 237 24.71 12.15 -7.51
N GLY A 238 24.75 11.34 -6.46
CA GLY A 238 23.62 11.14 -5.55
C GLY A 238 23.15 12.44 -4.91
N ILE A 239 24.08 13.25 -4.37
CA ILE A 239 23.76 14.53 -3.73
C ILE A 239 23.19 15.53 -4.73
N ILE A 240 23.80 15.67 -5.92
CA ILE A 240 23.28 16.56 -6.97
C ILE A 240 21.86 16.15 -7.36
N PHE A 241 21.59 14.84 -7.51
CA PHE A 241 20.28 14.34 -7.84
C PHE A 241 19.25 14.62 -6.74
N LEU A 242 19.62 14.44 -5.47
CA LEU A 242 18.75 14.79 -4.33
C LEU A 242 18.44 16.28 -4.29
N ILE A 243 19.43 17.14 -4.51
CA ILE A 243 19.24 18.60 -4.59
C ILE A 243 18.30 18.94 -5.74
N PHE A 244 18.51 18.34 -6.92
CA PHE A 244 17.65 18.55 -8.09
C PHE A 244 16.20 18.12 -7.83
N LEU A 245 15.97 16.96 -7.22
CA LEU A 245 14.64 16.49 -6.85
C LEU A 245 13.96 17.39 -5.82
N GLN A 246 14.71 17.86 -4.81
CA GLN A 246 14.17 18.76 -3.80
C GLN A 246 13.87 20.14 -4.40
N PHE A 247 14.71 20.63 -5.30
CA PHE A 247 14.52 21.89 -6.02
C PHE A 247 13.28 21.83 -6.93
N THR A 248 13.16 20.79 -7.76
CA THR A 248 11.99 20.63 -8.64
C THR A 248 10.70 20.51 -7.83
N ARG A 249 10.70 19.80 -6.70
CA ARG A 249 9.57 19.76 -5.77
C ARG A 249 9.24 21.14 -5.20
N PHE A 250 10.24 21.95 -4.86
CA PHE A 250 10.04 23.32 -4.37
C PHE A 250 9.42 24.22 -5.46
N VAL A 251 9.89 24.13 -6.71
CA VAL A 251 9.36 24.89 -7.85
C VAL A 251 7.89 24.56 -8.12
N VAL A 252 7.52 23.27 -8.12
CA VAL A 252 6.12 22.83 -8.33
C VAL A 252 5.20 23.34 -7.22
N ARG A 253 5.72 23.53 -6.00
CA ARG A 253 4.95 24.05 -4.85
C ARG A 253 4.78 25.58 -4.88
N TYR A 254 5.52 26.29 -5.73
CA TYR A 254 5.44 27.75 -5.81
C TYR A 254 4.15 28.21 -6.52
N PRO A 255 3.42 29.21 -5.99
CA PRO A 255 2.08 29.59 -6.46
C PRO A 255 1.99 30.05 -7.92
N LEU A 256 3.11 30.44 -8.54
CA LEU A 256 3.17 30.81 -9.95
C LEU A 256 2.84 29.64 -10.90
N PHE A 257 3.08 28.39 -10.48
CA PHE A 257 2.76 27.19 -11.27
C PHE A 257 1.30 26.74 -11.10
N ASN A 258 0.64 27.09 -9.98
CA ASN A 258 -0.79 26.84 -9.76
C ASN A 258 -1.71 27.71 -10.63
N SER A 259 -1.15 28.77 -11.23
CA SER A 259 -1.84 29.63 -12.21
C SER A 259 -1.90 29.03 -13.61
N LEU A 260 -1.25 27.87 -13.86
CA LEU A 260 -1.35 27.14 -15.11
C LEU A 260 -2.67 26.36 -15.17
N PRO A 261 -3.49 26.52 -16.23
CA PRO A 261 -4.84 25.98 -16.31
C PRO A 261 -4.94 24.44 -16.29
N LEU A 262 -3.83 23.73 -16.42
CA LEU A 262 -3.77 22.26 -16.37
C LEU A 262 -3.82 21.69 -14.93
N ILE A 263 -3.48 22.49 -13.90
CA ILE A 263 -3.42 22.03 -12.50
C ILE A 263 -4.68 22.45 -11.73
N THR A 264 -5.33 23.55 -12.12
CA THR A 264 -6.55 24.08 -11.48
C THR A 264 -7.75 23.12 -11.57
N VAL A 265 -7.77 22.20 -12.55
CA VAL A 265 -8.85 21.20 -12.68
C VAL A 265 -8.88 20.23 -11.48
N ARG A 266 -7.73 19.95 -10.85
CA ARG A 266 -7.64 18.98 -9.75
C ARG A 266 -8.31 19.46 -8.45
N GLN A 267 -8.40 20.78 -8.23
CA GLN A 267 -9.01 21.34 -7.01
C GLN A 267 -10.55 21.47 -7.10
N LYS A 268 -11.13 21.39 -8.31
CA LYS A 268 -12.58 21.60 -8.50
C LYS A 268 -13.42 20.31 -8.37
N TYR A 269 -12.77 19.14 -8.34
CA TYR A 269 -13.43 17.83 -8.25
C TYR A 269 -13.22 17.11 -6.90
N ASP A 270 -12.45 17.69 -5.98
CA ASP A 270 -12.21 17.16 -4.62
C ASP A 270 -13.09 17.86 -3.55
N LYS A 271 -14.26 18.38 -3.95
CA LYS A 271 -15.34 18.84 -3.05
C LYS A 271 -16.63 18.14 -3.37
#